data_AF-A0A1B0D3T2-F1
#
_entry.id   AF-A0A1B0D3T2-F1
#
_cell.length_a   1.000
_cell.length_b   1.000
_cell.length_c   1.000
_cell.angle_alpha   90.00
_cell.angle_beta   90.00
_cell.angle_gamma   90.00
#
_symmetry.space_group_name_H-M   'P 1'
#
loop_
_entity.id
_entity.type
_entity.pdbx_description
1 polymer ?
#
loop_
_entity_poly.entity_id
_entity_poly.type
_entity_poly.pdbx_seq_one_letter_code
_entity_poly.pdbx_strand_id
1 'polypeptide(L)'
;MDSMAKKPKSAPNLPNQHQPPAQNHSGPRVVTIYKTETGFGFNVRGQVSEGGQLRSINGELYAPLQHVSAVLDNGAAEKAGIKKGDRILEV
;
A
#
# COMPACT_ATOMS: atom_id res chain seq x y z
N MET A 1 16.98 20.63 51.16
CA MET A 1 15.94 21.61 50.85
C MET A 1 16.63 22.79 50.16
N ASP A 2 16.73 22.99 48.86
CA ASP A 2 16.31 22.29 47.65
C ASP A 2 17.21 22.83 46.52
N SER A 3 17.96 21.94 45.84
CA SER A 3 18.80 22.31 44.70
C SER A 3 17.95 22.30 43.42
N MET A 4 17.59 23.48 42.92
CA MET A 4 16.72 23.62 41.75
C MET A 4 17.56 23.66 40.46
N ALA A 5 17.71 22.49 39.83
CA ALA A 5 18.31 22.37 38.49
C ALA A 5 17.37 22.99 37.44
N LYS A 6 17.83 24.02 36.72
CA LYS A 6 17.13 24.59 35.57
C LYS A 6 17.20 23.60 34.40
N LYS A 7 16.05 23.02 34.02
CA LYS A 7 15.84 22.23 32.81
C LYS A 7 16.24 23.03 31.54
N PRO A 8 16.86 22.41 30.52
CA PRO A 8 17.09 23.07 29.24
C PRO A 8 15.76 23.33 28.53
N LYS A 9 15.63 24.52 27.93
CA LYS A 9 14.47 24.92 27.12
C LYS A 9 14.39 24.01 25.89
N SER A 10 13.25 23.34 25.72
CA SER A 10 12.91 22.57 24.53
C SER A 10 12.94 23.46 23.29
N ALA A 11 13.68 23.04 22.27
CA ALA A 11 13.72 23.68 20.97
C ALA A 11 12.31 23.72 20.33
N PRO A 12 11.98 24.76 19.55
CA PRO A 12 10.71 24.80 18.82
C PRO A 12 10.67 23.65 17.81
N ASN A 13 9.59 22.88 17.87
CA ASN A 13 9.30 21.80 16.93
C ASN A 13 9.14 22.41 15.53
N LEU A 14 10.12 22.21 14.66
CA LEU A 14 10.03 22.61 13.25
C LEU A 14 8.89 21.79 12.61
N PRO A 15 7.97 22.40 11.86
CA PRO A 15 6.94 21.66 11.15
C PRO A 15 7.64 20.71 10.17
N ASN A 16 7.40 19.41 10.35
CA ASN A 16 7.89 18.34 9.49
C ASN A 16 7.33 18.57 8.07
N GLN A 17 8.13 19.16 7.19
CA GLN A 17 7.74 19.45 5.81
C GLN A 17 7.70 18.13 5.02
N HIS A 18 6.57 17.89 4.34
CA HIS A 18 6.40 16.90 3.25
C HIS A 18 6.39 15.41 3.60
N GLN A 19 5.58 14.97 4.57
CA GLN A 19 4.85 13.73 4.34
C GLN A 19 3.58 14.09 3.54
N PRO A 20 3.48 13.78 2.23
CA PRO A 20 2.21 13.94 1.53
C PRO A 20 1.16 13.11 2.30
N PRO A 21 -0.06 13.64 2.50
CA PRO A 21 -1.11 12.89 3.16
C PRO A 21 -1.24 11.55 2.44
N ALA A 22 -1.26 10.46 3.20
CA ALA A 22 -1.50 9.13 2.67
C ALA A 22 -2.83 9.18 1.92
N GLN A 23 -2.77 9.36 0.60
CA GLN A 23 -3.96 9.45 -0.21
C GLN A 23 -4.64 8.09 -0.10
N ASN A 24 -5.81 8.08 0.54
CA ASN A 24 -6.70 6.93 0.53
C ASN A 24 -7.21 6.82 -0.91
N HIS A 25 -6.47 6.12 -1.76
CA HIS A 25 -6.86 5.83 -3.14
C HIS A 25 -8.05 4.86 -3.08
N SER A 26 -9.27 5.37 -3.04
CA SER A 26 -10.50 4.58 -2.96
C SER A 26 -10.99 4.07 -4.32
N GLY A 27 -10.11 3.98 -5.32
CA GLY A 27 -10.48 3.59 -6.68
C GLY A 27 -9.35 2.89 -7.44
N PRO A 28 -9.62 2.43 -8.67
CA PRO A 28 -8.62 1.83 -9.55
C PRO A 28 -7.41 2.74 -9.72
N ARG A 29 -6.21 2.15 -9.77
CA ARG A 29 -4.96 2.88 -10.01
C ARG A 29 -4.01 2.05 -10.85
N VAL A 30 -3.26 2.73 -11.70
CA VAL A 30 -2.18 2.11 -12.49
C VAL A 30 -0.90 2.14 -11.68
N VAL A 31 -0.19 1.03 -11.65
CA VAL A 31 1.10 0.88 -10.97
C VAL A 31 2.09 0.27 -11.95
N THR A 32 3.28 0.86 -12.06
CA THR A 32 4.39 0.29 -12.83
C THR A 32 5.43 -0.27 -11.88
N ILE A 33 5.77 -1.55 -12.05
CA ILE A 33 6.75 -2.25 -11.22
C ILE A 33 7.87 -2.74 -12.12
N TYR A 34 9.11 -2.37 -11.80
CA TYR A 34 10.29 -2.91 -12.46
C TYR A 34 10.76 -4.16 -11.71
N LYS A 35 11.03 -5.23 -12.45
CA LYS A 35 11.52 -6.49 -11.86
C LYS A 35 12.91 -6.27 -11.27
N THR A 36 13.14 -6.80 -10.08
CA THR A 36 14.44 -6.81 -9.40
C THR A 36 14.99 -8.23 -9.28
N GLU A 37 16.14 -8.39 -8.64
CA GLU A 37 16.75 -9.71 -8.39
C GLU A 37 15.82 -10.64 -7.59
N THR A 38 15.01 -10.10 -6.69
CA THR A 38 14.00 -10.86 -5.91
C THR A 38 12.63 -10.94 -6.62
N GLY A 39 12.57 -10.57 -7.90
CA GLY A 39 11.35 -10.52 -8.70
C GLY A 39 10.58 -9.20 -8.53
N PHE A 40 9.25 -9.27 -8.64
CA PHE A 40 8.38 -8.11 -8.43
C PHE A 40 8.03 -7.88 -6.94
N GLY A 41 8.23 -8.88 -6.07
CA GLY A 41 8.06 -8.73 -4.62
C GLY A 41 6.61 -8.77 -4.12
N PHE A 42 5.72 -9.52 -4.77
CA PHE A 42 4.36 -9.79 -4.26
C PHE A 42 3.85 -11.16 -4.75
N ASN A 43 2.86 -11.70 -4.04
CA ASN A 43 2.19 -12.96 -4.41
C ASN A 43 0.75 -12.70 -4.84
N VAL A 44 0.31 -13.40 -5.88
CA VAL A 44 -1.08 -13.36 -6.38
C VAL A 44 -1.85 -14.59 -5.94
N ARG A 45 -3.13 -14.42 -5.60
CA ARG A 45 -4.05 -15.51 -5.29
C ARG A 45 -5.44 -15.21 -5.87
N GLY A 46 -6.15 -16.27 -6.22
CA GLY A 46 -7.54 -16.19 -6.64
C GLY A 46 -8.01 -17.51 -7.24
N GLN A 47 -9.19 -17.47 -7.86
CA GLN A 47 -9.80 -18.62 -8.52
C GLN A 47 -8.96 -19.02 -9.74
N VAL A 48 -8.83 -20.32 -9.99
CA VAL A 48 -8.12 -20.84 -11.19
C VAL A 48 -9.07 -21.01 -12.37
N SER A 49 -10.33 -21.33 -12.10
CA SER A 49 -11.38 -21.42 -13.11
C SER A 49 -11.72 -20.05 -13.70
N GLU A 50 -12.01 -20.01 -15.00
CA GLU A 50 -12.48 -18.82 -15.68
C GLU A 50 -13.95 -18.51 -15.33
N GLY A 51 -14.30 -17.22 -15.35
CA GLY A 51 -15.65 -16.75 -15.07
C GLY A 51 -16.09 -16.90 -13.61
N GLY A 52 -17.41 -16.83 -13.40
CA GLY A 52 -18.04 -16.92 -12.08
C GLY A 52 -19.04 -15.80 -11.82
N GLN A 53 -19.66 -15.81 -10.65
CA GLN A 53 -20.68 -14.83 -10.29
C GLN A 53 -20.06 -13.43 -10.16
N LEU A 54 -20.72 -12.44 -10.78
CA LEU A 54 -20.33 -11.04 -10.66
C LEU A 54 -20.46 -10.56 -9.20
N ARG A 55 -19.48 -9.78 -8.74
CA ARG A 55 -19.46 -9.19 -7.40
C ARG A 55 -19.46 -7.68 -7.52
N SER A 56 -20.28 -7.04 -6.69
CA SER A 56 -20.24 -5.58 -6.58
C SER A 56 -19.02 -5.14 -5.78
N ILE A 57 -18.23 -4.23 -6.35
CA ILE A 57 -17.05 -3.61 -5.75
C ILE A 57 -17.20 -2.11 -6.01
N ASN A 58 -17.35 -1.30 -4.94
CA ASN A 58 -17.56 0.14 -5.04
C ASN A 58 -18.73 0.55 -5.97
N GLY A 59 -19.81 -0.25 -6.02
CA GLY A 59 -21.00 0.03 -6.82
C GLY A 59 -20.95 -0.50 -8.26
N GLU A 60 -19.83 -1.05 -8.70
CA GLU A 60 -19.67 -1.63 -10.04
C GLU A 60 -19.51 -3.16 -9.98
N LEU A 61 -20.04 -3.85 -10.99
CA LEU A 61 -20.02 -5.31 -11.05
C LEU A 61 -18.78 -5.81 -11.79
N TYR A 62 -18.00 -6.64 -11.11
CA TYR A 62 -16.81 -7.27 -11.68
C TYR A 62 -16.93 -8.79 -11.63
N ALA A 63 -16.33 -9.46 -12.60
CA ALA A 63 -16.04 -10.89 -12.49
C ALA A 63 -15.09 -11.17 -11.32
N PRO A 64 -14.94 -12.43 -10.86
CA PRO A 64 -13.98 -12.77 -9.81
C PRO A 64 -12.55 -12.33 -10.17
N LEU A 65 -12.01 -11.37 -9.41
CA LEU A 65 -10.66 -10.83 -9.62
C LEU A 65 -9.61 -11.56 -8.80
N GLN A 66 -8.41 -11.69 -9.36
CA GLN A 66 -7.22 -12.07 -8.59
C GLN A 66 -6.83 -10.94 -7.65
N HIS A 67 -6.16 -11.26 -6.55
CA HIS A 67 -5.72 -10.26 -5.58
C HIS A 67 -4.30 -10.52 -5.08
N VAL A 68 -3.71 -9.47 -4.53
CA VAL A 68 -2.39 -9.52 -3.89
C VAL A 68 -2.54 -10.14 -2.51
N SER A 69 -1.97 -11.33 -2.32
CA SER A 69 -2.07 -12.11 -1.08
C SER A 69 -0.95 -11.78 -0.07
N ALA A 70 0.21 -11.36 -0.55
CA ALA A 70 1.35 -10.92 0.23
C ALA A 70 2.21 -9.93 -0.57
N VAL A 71 2.90 -9.03 0.13
CA VAL A 71 3.87 -8.09 -0.42
C VAL A 71 5.17 -8.26 0.37
N LEU A 72 6.31 -8.25 -0.31
CA LEU A 72 7.63 -8.31 0.30
C LEU A 72 8.00 -6.93 0.85
N ASP A 73 8.28 -6.86 2.15
CA ASP A 73 8.75 -5.64 2.81
C ASP A 73 10.02 -5.11 2.15
N ASN A 74 10.05 -3.81 1.86
CA ASN A 74 11.07 -3.08 1.10
C ASN A 74 11.30 -3.59 -0.34
N GLY A 75 10.42 -4.46 -0.84
CA GLY A 75 10.46 -5.01 -2.19
C GLY A 75 10.01 -4.02 -3.26
N ALA A 76 10.13 -4.42 -4.53
CA ALA A 76 9.78 -3.56 -5.66
C ALA A 76 8.29 -3.17 -5.68
N ALA A 77 7.39 -4.12 -5.42
CA ALA A 77 5.95 -3.88 -5.37
C ALA A 77 5.55 -2.91 -4.23
N GLU A 78 6.12 -3.05 -3.03
CA GLU A 78 5.82 -2.12 -1.94
C GLU A 78 6.24 -0.69 -2.29
N LYS A 79 7.45 -0.53 -2.86
CA LYS A 79 7.97 0.77 -3.32
C LYS A 79 7.13 1.38 -4.44
N ALA A 80 6.54 0.54 -5.30
CA ALA A 80 5.61 0.96 -6.33
C ALA A 80 4.19 1.24 -5.79
N GLY A 81 3.94 0.96 -4.50
CA GLY A 81 2.67 1.25 -3.83
C GLY A 81 1.63 0.13 -3.92
N ILE A 82 2.02 -1.10 -4.26
CA ILE A 82 1.15 -2.28 -4.14
C ILE A 82 0.93 -2.63 -2.66
N LYS A 83 -0.30 -3.00 -2.32
CA LYS A 83 -0.74 -3.34 -0.96
C LYS A 83 -1.39 -4.72 -0.95
N LYS A 84 -1.23 -5.43 0.18
CA LYS A 84 -1.98 -6.67 0.43
C LYS A 84 -3.49 -6.38 0.34
N GLY A 85 -4.20 -7.19 -0.44
CA GLY A 85 -5.63 -7.03 -0.69
C GLY A 85 -5.98 -6.22 -1.94
N ASP A 86 -5.00 -5.61 -2.63
CA ASP A 86 -5.25 -5.01 -3.94
C ASP A 86 -5.86 -6.05 -4.90
N ARG A 87 -6.87 -5.62 -5.65
CA ARG A 87 -7.53 -6.44 -6.68
C ARG A 87 -6.97 -6.06 -8.05
N ILE A 88 -6.57 -7.06 -8.82
CA ILE A 88 -5.96 -6.88 -10.13
C ILE A 88 -7.09 -6.81 -11.16
N LEU A 89 -7.23 -5.64 -11.78
CA LEU A 89 -8.21 -5.42 -12.85
C LEU A 89 -7.61 -5.76 -14.22
N GLU A 90 -6.40 -5.26 -14.48
CA GLU A 90 -5.71 -5.36 -15.76
C GLU A 90 -4.20 -5.56 -15.51
N VAL A 91 -3.52 -6.24 -16.45
CA VAL A 91 -2.07 -6.53 -16.42
C VAL A 91 -1.47 -6.28 -17.80
#